data_AF-A0A7Y9GGG5-F1
#
_entry.id   AF-A0A7Y9GGG5-F1
#
_cell.length_a   1.000
_cell.length_b   1.000
_cell.length_c   1.000
_cell.angle_alpha   90.00
_cell.angle_beta   90.00
_cell.angle_gamma   90.00
#
_symmetry.space_group_name_H-M   'P 1'
#
loop_
_entity.id
_entity.type
_entity.pdbx_description
1 polymer ?
#
loop_
_entity_poly.entity_id
_entity_poly.type
_entity_poly.pdbx_seq_one_letter_code
_entity_poly.pdbx_strand_id
1 'polypeptide(L)'
;MAEVSEEAIRAYWKEHREQLRQCETQRSTLTNLLIVITAALSALIVQQRFSLYILPLCVFISMAGLYGAVAVSKYYERAAYHLSQARALTRELRERGVLGTDGKLVRARADHYRAFPRMHRIRLHRLWVVLHLAIGSYGLSLMLVSVVMA
;
A
#
# COMPACT_ATOMS: atom_id res chain seq x y z
N MET A 1 -27.47 6.24 28.76
CA MET A 1 -26.62 5.91 27.60
C MET A 1 -27.53 5.28 26.58
N ALA A 2 -27.65 5.85 25.38
CA ALA A 2 -28.48 5.26 24.33
C ALA A 2 -27.94 3.87 24.00
N GLU A 3 -28.81 2.86 24.02
CA GLU A 3 -28.45 1.50 23.65
C GLU A 3 -28.04 1.51 22.16
N VAL A 4 -26.76 1.35 21.89
CA VAL A 4 -26.27 1.30 20.50
C VAL A 4 -26.81 0.02 19.87
N SER A 5 -27.66 0.17 18.87
CA SER A 5 -28.29 -0.95 18.17
C SER A 5 -27.25 -1.79 17.43
N GLU A 6 -27.49 -3.11 17.33
CA GLU A 6 -26.61 -4.02 16.60
C GLU A 6 -26.45 -3.61 15.12
N GLU A 7 -27.50 -3.03 14.54
CA GLU A 7 -27.49 -2.49 13.18
C GLU A 7 -26.49 -1.32 13.06
N ALA A 8 -26.44 -0.42 14.04
CA ALA A 8 -25.47 0.67 14.05
C ALA A 8 -24.02 0.14 14.14
N ILE A 9 -23.77 -0.87 14.97
CA ILE A 9 -22.44 -1.51 15.08
C ILE A 9 -22.05 -2.18 13.76
N ARG A 10 -22.98 -2.89 13.12
CA ARG A 10 -22.76 -3.55 11.83
C ARG A 10 -22.49 -2.54 10.72
N ALA A 11 -23.24 -1.44 10.67
CA ALA A 11 -23.04 -0.36 9.70
C ALA A 11 -21.67 0.29 9.89
N TYR A 12 -21.30 0.61 11.14
CA TYR A 12 -20.00 1.19 11.45
C TYR A 12 -18.83 0.25 11.15
N TRP A 13 -19.00 -1.05 11.41
CA TRP A 13 -18.04 -2.08 11.01
C TRP A 13 -17.85 -2.13 9.49
N LYS A 14 -18.95 -2.10 8.74
CA LYS A 14 -18.93 -2.10 7.27
C LYS A 14 -18.18 -0.90 6.72
N GLU A 15 -18.40 0.29 7.29
CA GLU A 15 -17.70 1.52 6.90
C GLU A 15 -16.17 1.35 7.05
N HIS A 16 -15.70 0.83 8.19
CA HIS A 16 -14.27 0.58 8.37
C HIS A 16 -13.69 -0.45 7.40
N ARG A 17 -14.46 -1.49 7.04
CA ARG A 17 -14.03 -2.45 6.01
C ARG A 17 -13.94 -1.82 4.63
N GLU A 18 -14.82 -0.89 4.32
CA GLU A 18 -14.83 -0.16 3.06
C GLU A 18 -13.66 0.85 2.99
N GLN A 19 -13.43 1.63 4.05
CA GLN A 19 -12.27 2.53 4.14
C GLN A 19 -10.92 1.79 4.05
N LEU A 20 -10.83 0.60 4.66
CA LEU A 20 -9.68 -0.29 4.51
C LEU A 20 -9.46 -0.66 3.03
N ARG A 21 -10.52 -1.06 2.32
CA ARG A 21 -10.46 -1.42 0.90
C ARG A 21 -10.08 -0.22 0.04
N GLN A 22 -10.61 0.96 0.35
CA GLN A 22 -10.29 2.20 -0.35
C GLN A 22 -8.80 2.56 -0.21
N CYS A 23 -8.21 2.43 0.98
CA CYS A 23 -6.77 2.65 1.17
C CYS A 23 -5.91 1.72 0.28
N GLU A 24 -6.31 0.45 0.17
CA GLU A 24 -5.64 -0.53 -0.71
C GLU A 24 -5.79 -0.19 -2.19
N THR A 25 -6.99 0.23 -2.62
CA THR A 25 -7.24 0.71 -3.99
C THR A 25 -6.40 1.94 -4.30
N GLN A 26 -6.37 2.95 -3.43
CA GLN A 26 -5.60 4.18 -3.61
C GLN A 26 -4.09 3.89 -3.71
N ARG A 27 -3.58 2.94 -2.91
CA ARG A 27 -2.19 2.48 -2.99
C ARG A 27 -1.86 1.87 -4.36
N SER A 28 -2.76 1.02 -4.87
CA SER A 28 -2.60 0.41 -6.20
C SER A 28 -2.64 1.46 -7.31
N THR A 29 -3.65 2.33 -7.29
CA THR A 29 -3.81 3.42 -8.27
C THR A 29 -2.60 4.35 -8.32
N LEU A 30 -2.12 4.81 -7.16
CA LEU A 30 -0.92 5.65 -7.08
C LEU A 30 0.30 4.95 -7.68
N THR A 31 0.51 3.68 -7.33
CA THR A 31 1.66 2.91 -7.81
C THR A 31 1.61 2.71 -9.32
N ASN A 32 0.45 2.36 -9.88
CA ASN A 32 0.28 2.21 -11.32
C ASN A 32 0.54 3.53 -12.06
N LEU A 33 0.02 4.64 -11.55
CA LEU A 33 0.27 5.96 -12.12
C LEU A 33 1.78 6.28 -12.14
N LEU A 34 2.48 6.05 -11.02
CA LEU A 34 3.92 6.31 -10.93
C LEU A 34 4.75 5.40 -11.85
N ILE A 35 4.37 4.13 -12.02
CA ILE A 35 5.03 3.23 -12.99
C ILE A 35 4.86 3.76 -14.42
N VAL A 36 3.65 4.14 -14.81
CA VAL A 36 3.36 4.66 -16.16
C VAL A 36 4.12 5.96 -16.42
N ILE A 37 4.10 6.90 -15.47
CA ILE A 37 4.84 8.17 -15.58
C ILE A 37 6.35 7.90 -15.69
N THR A 38 6.89 7.01 -14.85
CA THR A 38 8.32 6.67 -14.88
C THR A 38 8.72 6.06 -16.22
N ALA A 39 7.91 5.15 -16.77
CA ALA A 39 8.16 4.55 -18.09
C ALA A 39 8.12 5.60 -19.21
N ALA A 40 7.12 6.49 -19.22
CA ALA A 40 7.00 7.54 -20.22
C ALA A 40 8.19 8.52 -20.18
N LEU A 41 8.57 8.98 -18.98
CA LEU A 41 9.73 9.85 -18.81
C LEU A 41 11.04 9.16 -19.19
N SER A 42 11.17 7.86 -18.91
CA SER A 42 12.35 7.08 -19.33
C SER A 42 12.50 7.07 -20.86
N ALA A 43 11.41 6.88 -21.59
CA ALA A 43 11.44 6.93 -23.05
C ALA A 43 11.89 8.31 -23.58
N LEU A 44 11.40 9.39 -22.97
CA LEU A 44 11.83 10.75 -23.32
C LEU A 44 13.32 10.98 -23.02
N ILE A 45 13.81 10.50 -21.88
CA ILE A 45 15.24 10.61 -21.50
C ILE A 45 16.14 9.92 -22.52
N VAL A 46 15.77 8.72 -22.96
CA VAL A 46 16.49 7.96 -23.99
C VAL A 46 16.48 8.71 -25.33
N GLN A 47 15.34 9.28 -25.73
CA GLN A 47 15.23 10.07 -26.97
C GLN A 47 16.14 11.31 -26.97
N GLN A 48 16.31 11.95 -25.80
CA GLN A 48 17.20 13.10 -25.61
C GLN A 48 18.67 12.69 -25.40
N ARG A 49 19.01 11.41 -25.65
CA ARG A 49 20.37 10.85 -25.57
C ARG A 49 21.09 11.19 -24.26
N PHE A 50 20.35 11.19 -23.15
CA PHE A 50 20.89 11.48 -21.82
C PHE A 50 21.55 12.86 -21.66
N SER A 51 21.22 13.85 -22.51
CA SER A 51 21.74 15.22 -22.40
C SER A 51 21.44 15.88 -21.04
N LEU A 52 22.25 16.83 -20.58
CA LEU A 52 22.05 17.49 -19.28
C LEU A 52 20.69 18.20 -19.11
N TYR A 53 19.99 18.51 -20.20
CA TYR A 53 18.64 19.09 -20.15
C TYR A 53 17.59 18.17 -19.53
N ILE A 54 17.86 16.86 -19.41
CA ILE A 54 16.93 15.89 -18.80
C ILE A 54 17.12 15.71 -17.29
N LEU A 55 18.10 16.36 -16.68
CA LEU A 55 18.31 16.30 -15.22
C LEU A 55 17.04 16.63 -14.41
N PRO A 56 16.23 17.65 -14.76
CA PRO A 56 14.98 17.92 -14.05
C PRO A 56 14.01 16.72 -14.08
N LEU A 57 13.97 15.95 -15.16
CA LEU A 57 13.13 14.76 -15.27
C LEU A 57 13.63 13.64 -14.35
N CYS A 58 14.94 13.45 -14.25
CA CYS A 58 15.53 12.48 -13.33
C CYS A 58 15.27 12.83 -11.87
N VAL A 59 15.40 14.11 -11.52
CA VAL A 59 15.07 14.62 -10.18
C VAL A 59 13.60 14.39 -9.88
N PHE A 60 12.71 14.67 -10.85
CA PHE A 60 11.28 14.42 -10.71
C PHE A 60 10.97 12.94 -10.46
N ILE A 61 11.52 12.00 -11.25
CA ILE A 61 11.34 10.55 -11.04
C ILE A 61 11.83 10.15 -9.63
N SER A 62 13.00 10.65 -9.23
CA SER A 62 13.61 10.34 -7.93
C SER A 62 12.71 10.78 -6.77
N MET A 63 12.22 12.03 -6.83
CA MET A 63 11.32 12.60 -5.85
C MET A 63 9.95 11.93 -5.84
N ALA A 64 9.42 11.58 -7.02
CA ALA A 64 8.16 10.87 -7.15
C ALA A 64 8.22 9.46 -6.54
N GLY A 65 9.34 8.74 -6.73
CA GLY A 65 9.60 7.47 -6.05
C GLY A 65 9.67 7.62 -4.52
N LEU A 66 10.39 8.62 -4.01
CA LEU A 66 10.44 8.89 -2.57
C LEU A 66 9.06 9.24 -1.99
N TYR A 67 8.32 10.11 -2.68
CA TYR A 67 6.94 10.44 -2.33
C TYR A 67 6.05 9.20 -2.33
N GLY A 68 6.15 8.35 -3.36
CA GLY A 68 5.43 7.09 -3.45
C GLY A 68 5.69 6.19 -2.24
N ALA A 69 6.95 6.06 -1.81
CA ALA A 69 7.32 5.25 -0.65
C ALA A 69 6.67 5.76 0.65
N VAL A 70 6.62 7.08 0.84
CA VAL A 70 5.94 7.70 1.99
C VAL A 70 4.43 7.52 1.89
N ALA A 71 3.84 7.78 0.72
CA ALA A 71 2.40 7.70 0.49
C ALA A 71 1.87 6.28 0.70
N VAL A 72 2.53 5.24 0.15
CA VAL A 72 2.09 3.84 0.37
C VAL A 72 2.26 3.40 1.82
N SER A 73 3.24 3.95 2.54
CA SER A 73 3.40 3.74 3.98
C SER A 73 2.26 4.39 4.75
N LYS A 74 1.84 5.60 4.35
CA LYS A 74 0.72 6.32 4.96
C LYS A 74 -0.61 5.61 4.72
N TYR A 75 -0.86 5.12 3.50
CA TYR A 75 -2.05 4.30 3.22
C TYR A 75 -2.05 3.01 4.03
N TYR A 76 -0.89 2.37 4.23
CA TYR A 76 -0.79 1.20 5.09
C TYR A 76 -1.11 1.51 6.56
N GLU A 77 -0.61 2.63 7.10
CA GLU A 77 -0.95 3.08 8.46
C GLU A 77 -2.47 3.28 8.61
N ARG A 78 -3.10 4.00 7.68
CA ARG A 78 -4.55 4.24 7.72
C ARG A 78 -5.36 2.95 7.56
N ALA A 79 -4.95 2.06 6.66
CA ALA A 79 -5.52 0.72 6.51
C ALA A 79 -5.44 -0.09 7.82
N ALA A 80 -4.27 -0.09 8.47
CA ALA A 80 -4.08 -0.78 9.74
C ALA A 80 -5.00 -0.23 10.85
N TYR A 81 -5.22 1.09 10.88
CA TYR A 81 -6.18 1.72 11.77
C TYR A 81 -7.61 1.24 11.51
N HIS A 82 -8.10 1.27 10.27
CA HIS A 82 -9.47 0.83 10.01
C HIS A 82 -9.67 -0.66 10.29
N LEU A 83 -8.63 -1.47 10.06
CA LEU A 83 -8.63 -2.88 10.42
C LEU A 83 -8.68 -3.10 11.94
N SER A 84 -7.97 -2.29 12.74
CA SER A 84 -8.01 -2.40 14.21
C SER A 84 -9.39 -2.03 14.76
N GLN A 85 -10.01 -0.99 14.24
CA GLN A 85 -11.38 -0.60 14.60
C GLN A 85 -12.40 -1.67 14.21
N ALA A 86 -12.34 -2.18 12.98
CA ALA A 86 -13.22 -3.27 12.55
C ALA A 86 -13.07 -4.54 13.43
N ARG A 87 -11.85 -4.85 13.88
CA ARG A 87 -11.60 -5.95 14.83
C ARG A 87 -12.16 -5.69 16.22
N ALA A 88 -12.13 -4.45 16.71
CA ALA A 88 -12.75 -4.09 17.97
C ALA A 88 -14.27 -4.29 17.92
N LEU A 89 -14.93 -3.79 16.88
CA LEU A 89 -16.37 -3.97 16.66
C LEU A 89 -16.75 -5.45 16.46
N THR A 90 -15.89 -6.25 15.81
CA THR A 90 -16.11 -7.70 15.67
C THR A 90 -16.06 -8.41 17.04
N ARG A 91 -15.20 -7.96 17.95
CA ARG A 91 -15.14 -8.51 19.32
C ARG A 91 -16.40 -8.15 20.10
N GLU A 92 -16.85 -6.90 20.02
CA GLU A 92 -18.09 -6.46 20.65
C GLU A 92 -19.31 -7.25 20.17
N LEU A 93 -19.45 -7.45 18.85
CA LEU A 93 -20.53 -8.28 18.28
C LEU A 93 -20.46 -9.74 18.74
N ARG A 94 -19.25 -10.27 18.98
CA ARG A 94 -19.08 -11.63 19.54
C ARG A 94 -19.47 -11.68 21.02
N GLU A 95 -19.06 -10.69 21.81
CA GLU A 95 -19.39 -10.59 23.24
C GLU A 95 -20.90 -10.46 23.47
N ARG A 96 -21.61 -9.77 22.56
CA ARG A 96 -23.08 -9.69 22.55
C ARG A 96 -23.77 -10.96 22.03
N GLY A 97 -23.03 -11.98 21.60
CA GLY A 97 -23.59 -13.24 21.08
C GLY A 97 -24.09 -13.19 19.64
N VAL A 98 -23.97 -12.04 18.96
CA VAL A 98 -24.40 -11.84 17.55
C VAL A 98 -23.53 -12.65 16.59
N LEU A 99 -22.23 -12.76 16.88
CA LEU A 99 -21.27 -13.53 16.11
C LEU A 99 -20.80 -14.77 16.87
N GLY A 100 -20.98 -15.95 16.26
CA GLY A 100 -20.49 -17.20 16.80
C GLY A 100 -18.95 -17.26 16.93
N THR A 101 -18.49 -18.07 17.88
CA THR A 101 -17.07 -18.42 18.01
C THR A 101 -16.75 -19.56 17.06
N ASP A 102 -16.46 -19.25 15.80
CA ASP A 102 -16.26 -20.29 14.79
C ASP A 102 -14.83 -20.87 14.84
N GLY A 103 -14.70 -22.06 15.43
CA GLY A 103 -13.45 -22.83 15.42
C GLY A 103 -12.95 -23.17 14.00
N LYS A 104 -13.80 -23.04 12.97
CA LYS A 104 -13.38 -23.14 11.56
C LYS A 104 -12.49 -21.97 11.14
N LEU A 105 -12.75 -20.75 11.63
CA LEU A 105 -11.93 -19.57 11.30
C LEU A 105 -10.52 -19.68 11.89
N VAL A 106 -10.42 -20.23 13.10
CA VAL A 106 -9.12 -20.48 13.75
C VAL A 106 -8.34 -21.53 12.97
N ARG A 107 -9.00 -22.63 12.57
CA ARG A 107 -8.39 -23.68 11.73
C ARG A 107 -7.95 -23.14 10.38
N ALA A 108 -8.80 -22.40 9.67
CA ALA A 108 -8.47 -21.78 8.40
C ALA A 108 -7.24 -20.85 8.49
N ARG A 109 -7.10 -20.12 9.60
CA ARG A 109 -5.90 -19.29 9.85
C ARG A 109 -4.64 -20.13 10.06
N ALA A 110 -4.74 -21.21 10.83
CA ALA A 110 -3.62 -22.13 11.04
C ALA A 110 -3.20 -22.82 9.73
N ASP A 111 -4.17 -23.29 8.95
CA ASP A 111 -3.95 -23.93 7.66
C ASP A 111 -3.28 -22.97 6.67
N HIS A 112 -3.71 -21.70 6.66
CA HIS A 112 -3.05 -20.66 5.86
C HIS A 112 -1.56 -20.50 6.22
N TYR A 113 -1.22 -20.42 7.52
CA TYR A 113 0.19 -20.28 7.92
C TYR A 113 1.03 -21.53 7.62
N ARG A 114 0.42 -22.72 7.67
CA ARG A 114 1.06 -23.97 7.24
C ARG A 114 1.31 -24.01 5.74
N ALA A 115 0.37 -23.52 4.93
CA ALA A 115 0.51 -23.44 3.48
C ALA A 115 1.56 -22.40 3.04
N PHE A 116 1.73 -21.31 3.78
CA PHE A 116 2.61 -20.20 3.41
C PHE A 116 3.69 -19.89 4.47
N PRO A 117 4.59 -20.83 4.82
CA PRO A 117 5.48 -20.72 5.98
C PRO A 117 6.54 -19.62 5.88
N ARG A 118 6.92 -19.23 4.64
CA ARG A 118 7.87 -18.13 4.39
C ARG A 118 7.15 -16.83 4.04
N MET A 119 6.15 -16.90 3.15
CA MET A 119 5.48 -15.72 2.60
C MET A 119 4.71 -14.92 3.67
N HIS A 120 4.12 -15.57 4.67
CA HIS A 120 3.39 -14.86 5.74
C HIS A 120 4.29 -13.94 6.59
N ARG A 121 5.62 -14.15 6.56
CA ARG A 121 6.60 -13.32 7.29
C ARG A 121 6.90 -12.01 6.57
N ILE A 122 6.73 -11.98 5.25
CA ILE A 122 6.96 -10.79 4.44
C ILE A 122 5.74 -9.89 4.57
N ARG A 123 5.93 -8.71 5.18
CA ARG A 123 4.85 -7.73 5.29
C ARG A 123 4.64 -7.08 3.93
N LEU A 124 3.43 -7.22 3.38
CA LEU A 124 3.07 -6.69 2.06
C LEU A 124 3.46 -5.22 1.87
N HIS A 125 3.25 -4.35 2.88
CA HIS A 125 3.62 -2.92 2.78
C HIS A 125 5.11 -2.70 2.48
N ARG A 126 6.01 -3.59 2.93
CA ARG A 126 7.44 -3.46 2.65
C ARG A 126 7.74 -3.64 1.17
N LEU A 127 7.01 -4.53 0.50
CA LEU A 127 7.16 -4.73 -0.95
C LEU A 127 6.79 -3.46 -1.72
N TRP A 128 5.70 -2.80 -1.33
CA TRP A 128 5.29 -1.52 -1.93
C TRP A 128 6.31 -0.41 -1.70
N VAL A 129 6.85 -0.30 -0.48
CA VAL A 129 7.88 0.70 -0.17
C VAL A 129 9.14 0.45 -0.99
N VAL A 130 9.62 -0.81 -1.04
CA VAL A 130 10.82 -1.18 -1.81
C VAL A 130 10.64 -0.87 -3.29
N LEU A 131 9.46 -1.12 -3.87
CA LEU A 131 9.17 -0.77 -5.27
C LEU A 131 9.33 0.73 -5.53
N HIS A 132 8.78 1.57 -4.65
CA HIS A 132 8.89 3.02 -4.79
C HIS A 132 10.31 3.55 -4.54
N LEU A 133 11.04 2.96 -3.60
CA LEU A 133 12.46 3.23 -3.42
C LEU A 133 13.27 2.84 -4.65
N ALA A 134 12.94 1.72 -5.31
CA ALA A 134 13.58 1.32 -6.55
C ALA A 134 13.32 2.31 -7.70
N ILE A 135 12.09 2.85 -7.81
CA ILE A 135 11.78 3.96 -8.74
C ILE A 135 12.65 5.19 -8.42
N GLY A 136 12.76 5.53 -7.12
CA GLY A 136 13.60 6.63 -6.67
C GLY A 136 15.08 6.46 -7.05
N SER A 137 15.65 5.30 -6.74
CA SER A 137 17.03 4.94 -7.10
C SER A 137 17.25 4.87 -8.61
N TYR A 138 16.25 4.45 -9.38
CA TYR A 138 16.30 4.44 -10.83
C TYR A 138 16.45 5.87 -11.40
N GLY A 139 15.67 6.84 -10.90
CA GLY A 139 15.84 8.26 -11.27
C GLY A 139 17.24 8.79 -10.98
N LEU A 140 17.80 8.46 -9.81
CA LEU A 140 19.18 8.83 -9.44
C LEU A 140 20.22 8.18 -10.38
N SER A 141 19.99 6.94 -10.79
CA SER A 141 20.87 6.22 -11.70
C SER A 141 20.87 6.86 -13.09
N LEU A 142 19.71 7.26 -13.61
CA LEU A 142 19.59 7.99 -14.88
C LEU A 142 20.32 9.34 -14.80
N MET A 143 20.18 10.05 -13.68
CA MET A 143 20.87 11.32 -13.44
C MET A 143 22.39 11.15 -13.49
N LEU A 144 22.92 10.11 -12.85
CA LEU A 144 24.35 9.79 -12.86
C LEU A 144 24.85 9.49 -14.28
N VAL A 145 24.11 8.67 -15.04
CA VAL A 145 24.44 8.36 -16.44
C VAL A 145 24.49 9.63 -17.29
N SER A 146 23.51 10.53 -17.13
CA SER A 146 23.49 11.81 -17.84
C SER A 146 24.67 12.71 -17.54
N VAL A 147 25.15 12.73 -16.29
CA VAL A 147 26.32 13.52 -15.92
C VAL A 147 27.62 12.91 -16.48
N VAL A 148 27.71 11.58 -16.55
CA VAL A 148 28.90 10.88 -17.06
C VAL A 148 29.00 10.95 -18.59
N MET A 149 27.87 10.99 -19.29
CA MET A 149 27.79 10.98 -20.75
C MET A 149 27.82 12.39 -21.38
N ALA A 150 27.70 13.44 -20.57
CA ALA A 150 27.72 14.83 -21.01
C ALA A 150 29.14 15.39 -21.12
#